data_AF-A0A6A4BHU5-F1
#
_entry.id   AF-A0A6A4BHU5-F1
#
_cell.length_a   1.000
_cell.length_b   1.000
_cell.length_c   1.000
_cell.angle_alpha   90.00
_cell.angle_beta   90.00
_cell.angle_gamma   90.00
#
_symmetry.space_group_name_H-M   'P 1'
#
loop_
_entity.id
_entity.type
_entity.pdbx_description
1 polymer ?
#
loop_
_entity_poly.entity_id
_entity_poly.type
_entity_poly.pdbx_seq_one_letter_code
_entity_poly.pdbx_strand_id
1 'polypeptide(L)'
;MTTSDTIPMAIAAPNLRSKLGEFWRIMQQRATWQIASFGFLQKLCLSFGMDSASPSQAVHEFCLHTDPFLKNLFLALSSGGVCVAASVFVHRCLLSTSWHSSVLVALLGGLVVGFPVVLTVVFDVWRNKFFFLIATQIVSFADCIAMVVRMLVVVEIAEPGFESSTYGLVTSVYNLAEPVATALSNGLGAYFRVFDVDIEQDSDEVRMRVGALFAVMFSARALVGLGTLSLLPRQKRGARELKARGGASKFMALSVFSTIGVAFCAALIANFLSVFNSTCCLRFAGGAGC
;
A
#
# COMPACT_ATOMS: atom_id res chain seq x y z
N MET A 1 55.87 -13.66 29.66
CA MET A 1 55.16 -14.84 29.10
C MET A 1 54.14 -15.31 30.11
N THR A 2 52.86 -15.06 29.86
CA THR A 2 51.71 -15.87 30.32
C THR A 2 50.50 -15.31 29.58
N THR A 3 50.13 -16.03 28.53
CA THR A 3 48.97 -15.82 27.67
C THR A 3 47.70 -16.09 28.48
N SER A 4 46.85 -15.07 28.64
CA SER A 4 45.51 -15.23 29.21
C SER A 4 44.59 -15.80 28.13
N ASP A 5 44.15 -17.04 28.35
CA ASP A 5 43.28 -17.79 27.45
C ASP A 5 41.96 -17.04 27.20
N THR A 6 41.74 -16.69 25.94
CA THR A 6 40.43 -16.27 25.45
C THR A 6 39.59 -17.52 25.23
N ILE A 7 38.70 -17.82 26.18
CA ILE A 7 37.66 -18.83 26.00
C ILE A 7 36.73 -18.34 24.89
N PRO A 8 36.64 -19.01 23.72
CA PRO A 8 35.61 -18.68 22.77
C PRO A 8 34.28 -19.11 23.38
N MET A 9 33.43 -18.15 23.75
CA MET A 9 32.03 -18.43 24.07
C MET A 9 31.40 -19.05 22.83
N ALA A 10 31.29 -20.37 22.80
CA ALA A 10 30.48 -21.08 21.84
C ALA A 10 29.03 -20.63 22.06
N ILE A 11 28.59 -19.67 21.25
CA ILE A 11 27.19 -19.20 21.22
C ILE A 11 26.39 -20.42 20.76
N ALA A 12 25.81 -21.16 21.69
CA ALA A 12 24.87 -22.21 21.40
C ALA A 12 23.79 -21.62 20.48
N ALA A 13 23.66 -22.14 19.27
CA ALA A 13 22.70 -21.64 18.30
C ALA A 13 21.32 -21.62 18.97
N PRO A 14 20.62 -20.48 19.01
CA PRO A 14 19.35 -20.39 19.69
C PRO A 14 18.37 -21.38 19.06
N ASN A 15 17.69 -22.18 19.88
CA ASN A 15 16.72 -23.16 19.43
C ASN A 15 15.65 -22.49 18.55
N LEU A 16 15.63 -22.78 17.25
CA LEU A 16 14.75 -22.13 16.28
C LEU A 16 13.27 -22.21 16.69
N ARG A 17 12.86 -23.34 17.27
CA ARG A 17 11.51 -23.58 17.76
C ARG A 17 11.10 -22.64 18.90
N SER A 18 12.01 -22.32 19.83
CA SER A 18 11.70 -21.37 20.91
C SER A 18 11.61 -19.94 20.35
N LYS A 19 12.48 -19.58 19.40
CA LYS A 19 12.41 -18.27 18.71
C LYS A 19 11.15 -18.10 17.87
N LEU A 20 10.71 -19.13 17.17
CA LEU A 20 9.42 -19.14 16.46
C LEU A 20 8.24 -19.04 17.43
N GLY A 21 8.32 -19.67 18.60
CA GLY A 21 7.31 -19.55 19.66
C GLY A 21 7.23 -18.13 20.24
N GLU A 22 8.39 -17.51 20.51
CA GLU A 22 8.49 -16.10 20.94
C GLU A 22 7.92 -15.16 19.87
N PHE A 23 8.29 -15.37 18.60
CA PHE A 23 7.77 -14.59 17.48
C PHE A 23 6.26 -14.74 17.30
N TRP A 24 5.74 -15.96 17.42
CA TRP A 24 4.29 -16.21 17.37
C TRP A 24 3.55 -15.51 18.51
N ARG A 25 4.15 -15.43 19.70
CA ARG A 25 3.60 -14.65 20.83
C ARG A 25 3.54 -13.15 20.50
N ILE A 26 4.54 -12.61 19.81
CA ILE A 26 4.56 -11.20 19.36
C ILE A 26 3.46 -10.94 18.33
N MET A 27 3.25 -11.86 17.39
CA MET A 27 2.16 -11.76 16.41
C MET A 27 0.78 -11.73 17.07
N GLN A 28 0.61 -12.40 18.21
CA GLN A 28 -0.65 -12.41 18.97
C GLN A 28 -0.95 -11.10 19.69
N GLN A 29 0.05 -10.23 19.91
CA GLN A 29 -0.16 -8.96 20.59
C GLN A 29 -1.08 -8.07 19.77
N ARG A 30 -2.00 -7.39 20.46
CA ARG A 30 -2.93 -6.45 19.84
C ARG A 30 -2.23 -5.40 18.99
N ALA A 31 -1.13 -4.86 19.50
CA ALA A 31 -0.37 -3.84 18.81
C ALA A 31 0.17 -4.35 17.45
N THR A 32 0.68 -5.58 17.39
CA THR A 32 1.29 -6.15 16.19
C THR A 32 0.26 -6.41 15.08
N TRP A 33 -0.81 -7.17 15.35
CA TRP A 33 -1.80 -7.46 14.30
C TRP A 33 -2.61 -6.22 13.91
N GLN A 34 -2.81 -5.27 14.82
CA GLN A 34 -3.51 -4.01 14.54
C GLN A 34 -2.70 -3.14 13.56
N ILE A 35 -1.39 -2.98 13.77
CA ILE A 35 -0.53 -2.24 12.84
C ILE A 35 -0.35 -3.00 11.53
N ALA A 36 -0.20 -4.33 11.56
CA ALA A 36 -0.10 -5.13 10.35
C ALA A 36 -1.35 -4.97 9.47
N SER A 37 -2.53 -5.03 10.09
CA SER A 37 -3.81 -4.76 9.41
C SER A 37 -3.89 -3.34 8.88
N PHE A 38 -3.50 -2.35 9.69
CA PHE A 38 -3.45 -0.95 9.29
C PHE A 38 -2.53 -0.77 8.07
N GLY A 39 -1.31 -1.32 8.11
CA GLY A 39 -0.36 -1.23 7.00
C GLY A 39 -0.87 -1.89 5.73
N PHE A 40 -1.50 -3.07 5.83
CA PHE A 40 -2.11 -3.76 4.70
C PHE A 40 -3.22 -2.90 4.07
N LEU A 41 -4.19 -2.45 4.87
CA LEU A 41 -5.31 -1.65 4.40
C LEU A 41 -4.86 -0.28 3.87
N GLN A 42 -3.85 0.33 4.51
CA GLN A 42 -3.25 1.58 4.04
C GLN A 42 -2.62 1.38 2.67
N LYS A 43 -1.76 0.37 2.45
CA LYS A 43 -1.18 0.11 1.13
C LYS A 43 -2.25 -0.20 0.08
N LEU A 44 -3.24 -1.02 0.43
CA LEU A 44 -4.36 -1.36 -0.45
C LEU A 44 -5.14 -0.11 -0.89
N CYS A 45 -5.42 0.79 0.05
CA CYS A 45 -6.03 2.09 -0.18
C CYS A 45 -5.15 2.99 -1.06
N LEU A 46 -3.85 3.05 -0.78
CA LEU A 46 -2.90 3.84 -1.56
C LEU A 46 -2.80 3.35 -3.01
N SER A 47 -2.90 2.03 -3.20
CA SER A 47 -2.79 1.38 -4.50
C SER A 47 -4.00 1.60 -5.42
N PHE A 48 -5.15 2.05 -4.91
CA PHE A 48 -6.28 2.51 -5.74
C PHE A 48 -6.11 3.95 -6.26
N GLY A 49 -4.88 4.47 -6.24
CA GLY A 49 -4.52 5.79 -6.73
C GLY A 49 -4.12 5.83 -8.21
N MET A 50 -3.60 6.99 -8.62
CA MET A 50 -3.17 7.27 -10.00
C MET A 50 -2.06 6.35 -10.53
N ASP A 51 -1.26 5.77 -9.65
CA ASP A 51 0.06 5.26 -10.02
C ASP A 51 0.04 3.74 -10.29
N SER A 52 -0.92 3.03 -9.70
CA SER A 52 -0.93 1.56 -9.60
C SER A 52 -2.26 0.89 -9.97
N ALA A 53 -3.30 1.68 -10.29
CA ALA A 53 -4.51 1.14 -10.87
C ALA A 53 -4.21 0.64 -12.31
N SER A 54 -4.58 -0.59 -12.64
CA SER A 54 -4.49 -1.10 -14.02
C SER A 54 -5.09 -0.16 -15.08
N PRO A 55 -6.26 0.48 -14.88
CA PRO A 55 -6.79 1.42 -15.87
C PRO A 55 -5.95 2.71 -15.99
N SER A 56 -5.16 3.11 -14.99
CA SER A 56 -4.28 4.27 -15.13
C SER A 56 -3.05 3.96 -15.97
N GLN A 57 -2.60 2.70 -16.01
CA GLN A 57 -1.54 2.26 -16.92
C GLN A 57 -2.01 2.30 -18.39
N ALA A 58 -3.25 1.92 -18.66
CA ALA A 58 -3.86 2.06 -19.98
C ALA A 58 -4.01 3.53 -20.39
N VAL A 59 -4.42 4.42 -19.47
CA VAL A 59 -4.45 5.88 -19.74
C VAL A 59 -3.06 6.45 -20.05
N HIS A 60 -2.00 5.94 -19.39
CA HIS A 60 -0.61 6.34 -19.69
C HIS A 60 -0.16 5.96 -21.10
N GLU A 61 -0.57 4.79 -21.57
CA GLU A 61 -0.15 4.22 -22.85
C GLU A 61 -0.97 4.78 -24.01
N PHE A 62 -2.30 4.75 -23.90
CA PHE A 62 -3.21 5.09 -24.99
C PHE A 62 -3.60 6.57 -25.04
N CYS A 63 -3.85 7.23 -23.90
CA CYS A 63 -4.29 8.63 -23.89
C CYS A 63 -3.13 9.64 -23.89
N LEU A 64 -1.97 9.28 -23.37
CA LEU A 64 -0.85 10.22 -23.15
C LEU A 64 0.39 9.94 -23.99
N HIS A 65 0.47 8.79 -24.70
CA HIS A 65 1.63 8.37 -25.51
C HIS A 65 2.96 8.66 -24.77
N THR A 66 3.04 8.27 -23.50
CA THR A 66 4.21 8.58 -22.68
C THR A 66 5.31 7.56 -22.96
N ASP A 67 6.49 8.03 -23.38
CA ASP A 67 7.64 7.15 -23.59
C ASP A 67 7.94 6.34 -22.31
N PRO A 68 8.18 5.01 -22.41
CA PRO A 68 8.47 4.17 -21.26
C PRO A 68 9.71 4.67 -20.49
N PHE A 69 10.64 5.35 -21.17
CA PHE A 69 11.78 6.02 -20.54
C PHE A 69 11.37 7.12 -19.56
N LEU A 70 10.48 8.03 -19.95
CA LEU A 70 9.99 9.13 -19.11
C LEU A 70 9.22 8.58 -17.89
N LYS A 71 8.39 7.55 -18.08
CA LYS A 71 7.67 6.88 -16.99
C LYS A 71 8.64 6.29 -15.96
N ASN A 72 9.65 5.54 -16.41
CA ASN A 72 10.65 4.94 -15.53
C ASN A 72 11.52 5.99 -14.82
N LEU A 73 11.85 7.10 -15.49
CA LEU A 73 12.59 8.20 -14.90
C LEU A 73 11.80 8.87 -13.76
N PHE A 74 10.50 9.14 -13.96
CA PHE A 74 9.64 9.70 -12.93
C PHE A 74 9.34 8.72 -11.79
N LEU A 75 9.25 7.42 -12.07
CA LEU A 75 9.19 6.36 -11.04
C LEU A 75 10.48 6.33 -10.20
N ALA A 76 11.65 6.40 -10.84
CA ALA A 76 12.93 6.48 -10.15
C ALA A 76 13.03 7.75 -9.28
N LEU A 77 12.59 8.89 -9.81
CA LEU A 77 12.55 10.16 -9.08
C LEU A 77 11.59 10.10 -7.87
N SER A 78 10.44 9.46 -8.03
CA SER A 78 9.46 9.23 -6.95
C SER A 78 10.03 8.33 -5.85
N SER A 79 10.57 7.16 -6.24
CA SER A 79 11.08 6.17 -5.27
C SER A 79 12.27 6.67 -4.43
N GLY A 80 13.10 7.57 -4.98
CA GLY A 80 14.26 8.13 -4.29
C GLY A 80 14.01 9.54 -3.74
N GLY A 81 13.92 10.52 -4.65
CA GLY A 81 13.92 11.94 -4.30
C GLY A 81 12.70 12.38 -3.50
N VAL A 82 11.52 11.92 -3.92
CA VAL A 82 10.25 12.26 -3.24
C VAL A 82 10.18 11.61 -1.87
N CYS A 83 10.60 10.35 -1.73
CA CYS A 83 10.70 9.65 -0.45
C CYS A 83 11.63 10.38 0.55
N VAL A 84 12.78 10.85 0.10
CA VAL A 84 13.74 11.59 0.94
C VAL A 84 13.16 12.94 1.35
N ALA A 85 12.57 13.68 0.42
CA ALA A 85 11.93 14.96 0.71
C ALA A 85 10.77 14.79 1.72
N ALA A 86 9.93 13.78 1.53
CA ALA A 86 8.83 13.45 2.45
C ALA A 86 9.36 13.09 3.84
N SER A 87 10.43 12.32 3.93
CA SER A 87 11.06 11.94 5.19
C SER A 87 11.62 13.16 5.95
N VAL A 88 12.29 14.08 5.24
CA VAL A 88 12.79 15.34 5.82
C VAL A 88 11.64 16.22 6.29
N PHE A 89 10.57 16.33 5.49
CA PHE A 89 9.38 17.10 5.85
C PHE A 89 8.68 16.53 7.08
N VAL A 90 8.52 15.21 7.17
CA VAL A 90 7.95 14.53 8.34
C VAL A 90 8.80 14.79 9.57
N HIS A 91 10.12 14.69 9.45
CA HIS A 91 11.05 14.93 10.54
C HIS A 91 11.03 16.40 11.02
N ARG A 92 10.82 17.37 10.13
CA ARG A 92 10.81 18.79 10.48
C ARG A 92 9.45 19.28 11.00
N CYS A 93 8.36 18.84 10.40
CA CYS A 93 7.03 19.44 10.60
C CYS A 93 6.04 18.49 11.30
N LEU A 94 6.16 17.17 11.12
CA LEU A 94 5.16 16.22 11.63
C LEU A 94 5.55 15.55 12.96
N LEU A 95 6.77 15.78 13.46
CA LEU A 95 7.21 15.25 14.75
C LEU A 95 6.40 15.82 15.94
N SER A 96 5.91 17.06 15.84
CA SER A 96 5.04 17.71 16.83
C SER A 96 3.54 17.49 16.56
N THR A 97 3.18 17.04 15.36
CA THR A 97 1.79 16.88 14.92
C THR A 97 1.25 15.50 15.31
N SER A 98 -0.07 15.39 15.47
CA SER A 98 -0.70 14.09 15.71
C SER A 98 -0.56 13.19 14.48
N TRP A 99 -0.23 11.92 14.69
CA TRP A 99 -0.04 10.96 13.60
C TRP A 99 -1.33 10.76 12.78
N HIS A 100 -2.48 10.88 13.44
CA HIS A 100 -3.80 10.90 12.80
C HIS A 100 -3.94 12.06 11.81
N SER A 101 -3.66 13.28 12.26
CA SER A 101 -3.78 14.47 11.40
C SER A 101 -2.82 14.38 10.22
N SER A 102 -1.60 13.88 10.42
CA SER A 102 -0.63 13.70 9.35
C SER A 102 -1.09 12.74 8.26
N VAL A 103 -1.60 11.57 8.66
CA VAL A 103 -2.12 10.57 7.71
C VAL A 103 -3.39 11.08 7.04
N LEU A 104 -4.27 11.76 7.78
CA LEU A 104 -5.48 12.35 7.22
C LEU A 104 -5.18 13.43 6.19
N VAL A 105 -4.25 14.34 6.47
CA VAL A 105 -3.83 15.38 5.53
C VAL A 105 -3.18 14.76 4.29
N ALA A 106 -2.36 13.73 4.46
CA ALA A 106 -1.79 13.00 3.32
C ALA A 106 -2.88 12.33 2.45
N LEU A 107 -3.84 11.65 3.08
CA LEU A 107 -4.95 11.01 2.36
C LEU A 107 -5.82 12.03 1.62
N LEU A 108 -6.21 13.11 2.31
CA LEU A 108 -7.04 14.17 1.71
C LEU A 108 -6.27 14.93 0.63
N GLY A 109 -4.98 15.22 0.83
CA GLY A 109 -4.13 15.86 -0.18
C GLY A 109 -4.02 15.02 -1.44
N GLY A 110 -3.78 13.71 -1.30
CA GLY A 110 -3.79 12.79 -2.44
C GLY A 110 -5.14 12.70 -3.15
N LEU A 111 -6.26 12.76 -2.41
CA LEU A 111 -7.60 12.74 -2.98
C LEU A 111 -7.93 14.05 -3.74
N VAL A 112 -7.64 15.20 -3.13
CA VAL A 112 -7.94 16.54 -3.67
C VAL A 112 -7.10 16.83 -4.91
N VAL A 113 -5.87 16.33 -4.99
CA VAL A 113 -5.03 16.48 -6.19
C VAL A 113 -5.32 15.39 -7.20
N GLY A 114 -5.43 14.13 -6.76
CA GLY A 114 -5.57 12.98 -7.63
C GLY A 114 -6.91 12.93 -8.37
N PHE A 115 -8.02 13.11 -7.67
CA PHE A 115 -9.34 12.99 -8.26
C PHE A 115 -9.60 13.97 -9.43
N PRO A 116 -9.40 15.30 -9.27
CA PRO A 116 -9.67 16.24 -10.36
C PRO A 116 -8.72 16.05 -11.55
N VAL A 117 -7.44 15.73 -11.31
CA VAL A 117 -6.49 15.54 -12.41
C VAL A 117 -6.85 14.31 -13.25
N VAL A 118 -7.25 13.20 -12.62
CA VAL A 118 -7.75 12.02 -13.37
C VAL A 118 -8.97 12.40 -14.20
N LEU A 119 -9.95 13.09 -13.60
CA LEU A 119 -11.15 13.49 -14.33
C LEU A 119 -10.83 14.42 -15.51
N THR A 120 -9.90 15.38 -15.36
CA THR A 120 -9.52 16.27 -16.47
C THR A 120 -8.88 15.55 -17.65
N VAL A 121 -8.19 14.44 -17.40
CA VAL A 121 -7.58 13.60 -18.45
C VAL A 121 -8.62 12.67 -19.09
N VAL A 122 -9.51 12.08 -18.28
CA VAL A 122 -10.57 11.18 -18.76
C VAL A 122 -11.59 11.93 -19.62
N PHE A 123 -11.99 13.14 -19.24
CA PHE A 123 -12.92 13.98 -20.01
C PHE A 123 -12.25 14.81 -21.12
N ASP A 124 -10.98 14.52 -21.43
CA ASP A 124 -10.24 15.14 -22.54
C ASP A 124 -10.22 16.68 -22.50
N VAL A 125 -10.24 17.25 -21.29
CA VAL A 125 -10.18 18.70 -21.11
C VAL A 125 -8.74 19.15 -21.35
N TRP A 126 -7.77 18.54 -20.65
CA TRP A 126 -6.34 18.87 -20.73
C TRP A 126 -5.45 17.61 -20.69
N ARG A 127 -5.11 17.03 -21.85
CA ARG A 127 -4.21 15.85 -21.97
C ARG A 127 -2.74 16.25 -22.13
N ASN A 128 -2.11 16.74 -21.06
CA ASN A 128 -0.66 16.97 -21.05
C ASN A 128 0.05 15.96 -20.14
N LYS A 129 0.97 15.18 -20.73
CA LYS A 129 1.78 14.17 -20.02
C LYS A 129 2.56 14.74 -18.84
N PHE A 130 3.10 15.95 -18.95
CA PHE A 130 3.85 16.58 -17.85
C PHE A 130 2.93 16.99 -16.70
N PHE A 131 1.72 17.47 -17.01
CA PHE A 131 0.74 17.85 -15.98
C PHE A 131 0.32 16.63 -15.15
N PHE A 132 -0.01 15.53 -15.83
CA PHE A 132 -0.37 14.28 -15.16
C PHE A 132 0.81 13.73 -14.34
N LEU A 133 2.01 13.63 -14.93
CA LEU A 133 3.19 13.13 -14.23
C LEU A 133 3.53 13.96 -12.98
N ILE A 134 3.47 15.29 -13.05
CA ILE A 134 3.71 16.16 -11.89
C ILE A 134 2.65 15.93 -10.82
N ALA A 135 1.37 15.82 -11.19
CA ALA A 135 0.30 15.53 -10.24
C ALA A 135 0.48 14.16 -9.56
N THR A 136 0.86 13.13 -10.33
CA THR A 136 1.25 11.81 -9.81
C THR A 136 2.35 11.95 -8.75
N GLN A 137 3.42 12.72 -9.01
CA GLN A 137 4.48 12.93 -8.03
C GLN A 137 4.00 13.60 -6.73
N ILE A 138 3.06 14.55 -6.82
CA ILE A 138 2.47 15.20 -5.64
C ILE A 138 1.67 14.19 -4.82
N VAL A 139 0.90 13.31 -5.48
CA VAL A 139 0.18 12.22 -4.82
C VAL A 139 1.15 11.22 -4.19
N SER A 140 2.20 10.80 -4.92
CA SER A 140 3.23 9.91 -4.39
C SER A 140 3.94 10.52 -3.16
N PHE A 141 4.16 11.84 -3.13
CA PHE A 141 4.72 12.54 -1.97
C PHE A 141 3.83 12.42 -0.73
N ALA A 142 2.51 12.61 -0.89
CA ALA A 142 1.56 12.44 0.19
C ALA A 142 1.55 10.98 0.70
N ASP A 143 1.61 10.01 -0.22
CA ASP A 143 1.66 8.59 0.10
C ASP A 143 2.95 8.22 0.86
N CYS A 144 4.08 8.84 0.49
CA CYS A 144 5.35 8.71 1.21
C CYS A 144 5.27 9.24 2.65
N ILE A 145 4.62 10.39 2.87
CA ILE A 145 4.38 10.91 4.22
C ILE A 145 3.63 9.87 5.08
N ALA A 146 2.56 9.30 4.52
CA ALA A 146 1.77 8.30 5.21
C ALA A 146 2.57 7.01 5.49
N MET A 147 3.47 6.61 4.58
CA MET A 147 4.39 5.48 4.77
C MET A 147 5.40 5.75 5.90
N VAL A 148 5.99 6.95 5.97
CA VAL A 148 6.96 7.30 7.03
C VAL A 148 6.28 7.29 8.40
N VAL A 149 5.07 7.84 8.53
CA VAL A 149 4.30 7.80 9.80
C VAL A 149 4.07 6.35 10.25
N ARG A 150 3.74 5.45 9.32
CA ARG A 150 3.61 4.02 9.62
C ARG A 150 4.92 3.43 10.16
N MET A 151 6.06 3.74 9.55
CA MET A 151 7.36 3.25 10.02
C MET A 151 7.65 3.70 11.46
N LEU A 152 7.34 4.96 11.80
CA LEU A 152 7.49 5.48 13.18
C LEU A 152 6.64 4.69 14.19
N VAL A 153 5.41 4.30 13.81
CA VAL A 153 4.52 3.51 14.67
C VAL A 153 5.09 2.11 14.90
N VAL A 154 5.64 1.48 13.87
CA VAL A 154 6.26 0.14 13.95
C VAL A 154 7.45 0.15 14.91
N VAL A 155 8.32 1.17 14.82
CA VAL A 155 9.50 1.29 15.69
C VAL A 155 9.11 1.46 17.16
N GLU A 156 8.05 2.22 17.47
CA GLU A 156 7.61 2.40 18.86
C GLU A 156 6.95 1.13 19.45
N ILE A 157 6.42 0.25 18.59
CA ILE A 157 5.70 -0.95 19.03
C ILE A 157 6.62 -2.18 19.09
N ALA A 158 7.67 -2.22 18.26
CA ALA A 158 8.68 -3.27 18.25
C ALA A 158 9.19 -3.65 19.66
N GLU A 159 9.18 -4.94 19.99
CA GLU A 159 9.75 -5.44 21.25
C GLU A 159 11.29 -5.51 21.19
N PRO A 160 11.99 -5.17 22.28
CA PRO A 160 13.45 -5.25 22.32
C PRO A 160 13.91 -6.69 22.06
N GLY A 161 14.86 -6.85 21.13
CA GLY A 161 15.36 -8.16 20.69
C GLY A 161 14.61 -8.80 19.51
N PHE A 162 13.45 -8.26 19.11
CA PHE A 162 12.67 -8.72 17.96
C PHE A 162 12.25 -7.58 17.02
N GLU A 163 12.98 -6.46 17.08
CA GLU A 163 12.65 -5.25 16.32
C GLU A 163 12.67 -5.50 14.82
N SER A 164 13.74 -6.12 14.32
CA SER A 164 13.89 -6.47 12.91
C SER A 164 12.83 -7.47 12.44
N SER A 165 12.48 -8.46 13.26
CA SER A 165 11.46 -9.46 12.91
C SER A 165 10.06 -8.84 12.82
N THR A 166 9.72 -7.96 13.76
CA THR A 166 8.44 -7.22 13.76
C THR A 166 8.37 -6.29 12.56
N TYR A 167 9.45 -5.56 12.28
CA TYR A 167 9.54 -4.69 11.12
C TYR A 167 9.43 -5.47 9.81
N GLY A 168 10.14 -6.58 9.69
CA GLY A 168 10.08 -7.48 8.54
C GLY A 168 8.66 -7.99 8.30
N LEU A 169 8.00 -8.49 9.35
CA LEU A 169 6.62 -8.96 9.26
C LEU A 169 5.65 -7.89 8.76
N VAL A 170 5.66 -6.71 9.39
CA VAL A 170 4.74 -5.62 9.01
C VAL A 170 5.04 -5.13 7.60
N THR A 171 6.31 -5.09 7.21
CA THR A 171 6.72 -4.69 5.85
C THR A 171 6.34 -5.72 4.80
N SER A 172 6.49 -7.01 5.10
CA SER A 172 6.01 -8.09 4.23
C SER A 172 4.51 -7.97 4.03
N VAL A 173 3.73 -7.89 5.11
CA VAL A 173 2.27 -7.72 5.03
C VAL A 173 1.88 -6.47 4.25
N TYR A 174 2.59 -5.37 4.43
CA TYR A 174 2.41 -4.14 3.66
C TYR A 174 2.61 -4.40 2.15
N ASN A 175 3.69 -5.08 1.75
CA ASN A 175 3.95 -5.36 0.33
C ASN A 175 2.97 -6.38 -0.28
N LEU A 176 2.41 -7.31 0.51
CA LEU A 176 1.39 -8.26 0.05
C LEU A 176 0.09 -7.58 -0.40
N ALA A 177 -0.19 -6.35 0.07
CA ALA A 177 -1.40 -5.63 -0.30
C ALA A 177 -1.41 -5.15 -1.76
N GLU A 178 -0.24 -4.98 -2.38
CA GLU A 178 -0.11 -4.48 -3.75
C GLU A 178 -0.73 -5.42 -4.80
N PRO A 179 -0.36 -6.72 -4.87
CA PRO A 179 -0.99 -7.63 -5.82
C PRO A 179 -2.49 -7.84 -5.55
N VAL A 180 -2.93 -7.72 -4.29
CA VAL A 180 -4.35 -7.77 -3.92
C VAL A 180 -5.10 -6.58 -4.49
N ALA A 181 -4.52 -5.37 -4.40
CA ALA A 181 -5.10 -4.18 -4.97
C ALA A 181 -5.14 -4.24 -6.50
N THR A 182 -4.09 -4.76 -7.16
CA THR A 182 -4.09 -5.00 -8.61
C THR A 182 -5.21 -5.96 -9.02
N ALA A 183 -5.33 -7.10 -8.34
CA ALA A 183 -6.38 -8.07 -8.63
C ALA A 183 -7.79 -7.47 -8.43
N LEU A 184 -8.00 -6.67 -7.38
CA LEU A 184 -9.28 -6.01 -7.16
C LEU A 184 -9.56 -4.93 -8.21
N SER A 185 -8.54 -4.18 -8.63
CA SER A 185 -8.66 -3.17 -9.69
C SER A 185 -9.06 -3.82 -11.02
N ASN A 186 -8.45 -4.95 -11.37
CA ASN A 186 -8.80 -5.73 -12.55
C ASN A 186 -10.23 -6.27 -12.47
N GLY A 187 -10.63 -6.79 -11.30
CA GLY A 187 -12.00 -7.25 -11.07
C GLY A 187 -13.04 -6.12 -11.20
N LEU A 188 -12.73 -4.93 -10.68
CA LEU A 188 -13.58 -3.75 -10.85
C LEU A 188 -13.63 -3.29 -12.32
N GLY A 189 -12.50 -3.29 -13.02
CA GLY A 189 -12.43 -3.00 -14.46
C GLY A 189 -13.35 -3.92 -15.28
N ALA A 190 -13.31 -5.24 -15.01
CA ALA A 190 -14.22 -6.19 -15.65
C ALA A 190 -15.69 -5.96 -15.30
N TYR A 191 -16.00 -5.61 -14.05
CA TYR A 191 -17.37 -5.31 -13.62
C TYR A 191 -17.95 -4.09 -14.36
N PHE A 192 -17.15 -3.03 -14.52
CA PHE A 192 -17.56 -1.82 -15.26
C PHE A 192 -17.40 -1.96 -16.78
N ARG A 193 -16.91 -3.10 -17.28
CA ARG A 193 -16.62 -3.37 -18.70
C ARG A 193 -15.73 -2.27 -19.29
N VAL A 194 -14.65 -1.98 -18.58
CA VAL A 194 -13.59 -1.07 -19.01
C VAL A 194 -12.40 -1.94 -19.38
N PHE A 195 -12.23 -2.20 -20.67
CA PHE A 195 -11.06 -2.89 -21.21
C PHE A 195 -10.14 -1.90 -21.91
N ASP A 196 -8.86 -2.26 -22.06
CA ASP A 196 -7.86 -1.41 -22.73
C ASP A 196 -8.30 -1.02 -24.16
N VAL A 197 -8.99 -1.94 -24.85
CA VAL A 197 -9.58 -1.73 -26.18
C VAL A 197 -10.73 -0.71 -26.20
N ASP A 198 -11.48 -0.58 -25.11
CA ASP A 198 -12.54 0.42 -24.99
C ASP A 198 -11.93 1.81 -24.72
N ILE A 199 -10.85 1.85 -23.91
CA ILE A 199 -10.10 3.09 -23.62
C ILE A 199 -9.48 3.64 -24.91
N GLU A 200 -9.03 2.76 -25.82
CA GLU A 200 -8.51 3.15 -27.14
C GLU A 200 -9.59 3.75 -28.06
N GLN A 201 -10.84 3.32 -27.95
CA GLN A 201 -11.96 3.87 -28.76
C GLN A 201 -12.40 5.28 -28.33
N ASP A 202 -11.97 5.75 -27.14
CA ASP A 202 -12.18 7.11 -26.60
C ASP A 202 -13.59 7.70 -26.77
N SER A 203 -14.62 6.84 -26.76
CA SER A 203 -16.01 7.24 -26.95
C SER A 203 -16.60 7.83 -25.66
N ASP A 204 -17.58 8.74 -25.77
CA ASP A 204 -18.18 9.43 -24.61
C ASP A 204 -18.79 8.46 -23.58
N GLU A 205 -19.38 7.34 -24.03
CA GLU A 205 -19.87 6.29 -23.13
C GLU A 205 -18.76 5.61 -22.33
N VAL A 206 -17.59 5.40 -22.94
CA VAL A 206 -16.44 4.79 -22.28
C VAL A 206 -15.85 5.77 -21.27
N ARG A 207 -15.73 7.06 -21.62
CA ARG A 207 -15.27 8.12 -20.71
C ARG A 207 -16.11 8.18 -19.43
N MET A 208 -17.43 8.03 -19.56
CA MET A 208 -18.33 7.95 -18.40
C MET A 208 -18.11 6.69 -17.54
N ARG A 209 -17.90 5.52 -18.17
CA ARG A 209 -17.62 4.26 -17.43
C ARG A 209 -16.27 4.31 -16.73
N VAL A 210 -15.25 4.84 -17.39
CA VAL A 210 -13.91 5.05 -16.83
C VAL A 210 -13.96 6.06 -15.67
N GLY A 211 -14.66 7.18 -15.85
CA GLY A 211 -14.87 8.16 -14.79
C GLY A 211 -15.58 7.58 -13.56
N ALA A 212 -16.61 6.76 -13.78
CA ALA A 212 -17.32 6.06 -12.71
C ALA A 212 -16.41 5.06 -11.97
N LEU A 213 -15.59 4.29 -12.70
CA LEU A 213 -14.61 3.36 -12.12
C LEU A 213 -13.62 4.10 -11.23
N PHE A 214 -13.04 5.20 -11.70
CA PHE A 214 -12.14 6.04 -10.89
C PHE A 214 -12.85 6.63 -9.68
N ALA A 215 -14.09 7.11 -9.83
CA ALA A 215 -14.87 7.60 -8.69
C ALA A 215 -15.09 6.53 -7.62
N VAL A 216 -15.37 5.28 -8.02
CA VAL A 216 -15.50 4.14 -7.08
C VAL A 216 -14.16 3.85 -6.39
N MET A 217 -13.05 3.82 -7.12
CA MET A 217 -11.71 3.58 -6.56
C MET A 217 -11.28 4.67 -5.57
N PHE A 218 -11.47 5.94 -5.91
CA PHE A 218 -11.19 7.06 -5.01
C PHE A 218 -12.14 7.11 -3.80
N SER A 219 -13.40 6.72 -3.97
CA SER A 219 -14.35 6.59 -2.86
C SER A 219 -13.96 5.45 -1.92
N ALA A 220 -13.55 4.30 -2.46
CA ALA A 220 -13.03 3.18 -1.68
C ALA A 220 -11.76 3.59 -0.93
N ARG A 221 -10.85 4.34 -1.58
CA ARG A 221 -9.67 4.94 -0.96
C ARG A 221 -10.06 5.86 0.21
N ALA A 222 -11.03 6.75 0.03
CA ALA A 222 -11.48 7.64 1.10
C ALA A 222 -12.09 6.87 2.28
N LEU A 223 -12.99 5.91 2.01
CA LEU A 223 -13.66 5.13 3.05
C LEU A 223 -12.69 4.24 3.83
N VAL A 224 -11.83 3.49 3.14
CA VAL A 224 -10.84 2.62 3.78
C VAL A 224 -9.77 3.46 4.49
N GLY A 225 -9.34 4.58 3.91
CA GLY A 225 -8.40 5.52 4.55
C GLY A 225 -8.94 6.12 5.84
N LEU A 226 -10.21 6.55 5.86
CA LEU A 226 -10.86 7.07 7.06
C LEU A 226 -11.12 5.97 8.09
N GLY A 227 -11.56 4.77 7.66
CA GLY A 227 -11.79 3.63 8.53
C GLY A 227 -10.50 3.13 9.20
N THR A 228 -9.40 3.07 8.45
CA THR A 228 -8.07 2.69 8.96
C THR A 228 -7.49 3.71 9.93
N LEU A 229 -7.93 4.98 9.86
CA LEU A 229 -7.51 6.01 10.81
C LEU A 229 -7.87 5.63 12.25
N SER A 230 -9.03 5.00 12.46
CA SER A 230 -9.45 4.50 13.79
C SER A 230 -8.50 3.43 14.36
N LEU A 231 -7.81 2.71 13.47
CA LEU A 231 -6.90 1.63 13.79
C LEU A 231 -5.50 2.15 14.15
N LEU A 232 -5.17 3.38 13.75
CA LEU A 232 -3.90 4.02 14.06
C LEU A 232 -3.92 4.61 15.49
N PRO A 233 -2.85 4.51 16.30
CA PRO A 233 -2.77 5.25 17.57
C PRO A 233 -2.58 6.76 17.31
N ARG A 234 -3.27 7.61 18.08
CA ARG A 234 -3.25 9.08 17.90
C ARG A 234 -1.85 9.70 18.00
N GLN A 235 -0.96 9.13 18.82
CA GLN A 235 0.40 9.64 19.04
C GLN A 235 1.31 8.58 19.69
N LYS A 236 2.62 8.88 19.81
CA LYS A 236 3.63 8.04 20.49
C LYS A 236 3.15 7.47 21.84
N ARG A 237 2.48 8.28 22.66
CA ARG A 237 1.93 7.85 23.96
C ARG A 237 0.89 6.74 23.80
N GLY A 238 -0.02 6.88 22.83
CA GLY A 238 -1.04 5.86 22.53
C GLY A 238 -0.44 4.57 21.98
N ALA A 239 0.65 4.64 21.21
CA ALA A 239 1.37 3.45 20.74
C ALA A 239 2.01 2.69 21.93
N ARG A 240 2.63 3.41 22.86
CA ARG A 240 3.21 2.82 24.08
C ARG A 240 2.15 2.25 25.02
N GLU A 241 1.01 2.93 25.14
CA GLU A 241 -0.11 2.42 25.93
C GLU A 241 -0.73 1.18 25.30
N LEU A 242 -0.90 1.16 23.97
CA LEU A 242 -1.38 -0.02 23.24
C LEU A 242 -0.41 -1.20 23.40
N LYS A 243 0.91 -0.94 23.39
CA LYS A 243 1.92 -1.96 23.68
C LYS A 243 1.84 -2.47 25.13
N ALA A 244 1.69 -1.58 26.10
CA ALA A 244 1.68 -1.92 27.52
C ALA A 244 0.37 -2.58 28.00
N ARG A 245 -0.79 -2.17 27.44
CA ARG A 245 -2.13 -2.53 27.93
C ARG A 245 -2.97 -3.30 26.91
N GLY A 246 -2.53 -3.44 25.67
CA GLY A 246 -3.33 -3.99 24.57
C GLY A 246 -3.65 -5.48 24.68
N GLY A 247 -2.91 -6.22 25.53
CA GLY A 247 -3.08 -7.67 25.69
C GLY A 247 -2.72 -8.47 24.43
N ALA A 248 -2.95 -9.78 24.49
CA ALA A 248 -2.72 -10.69 23.37
C ALA A 248 -4.00 -11.49 23.07
N SER A 249 -4.32 -11.64 21.79
CA SER A 249 -5.46 -12.45 21.34
C SER A 249 -5.03 -13.34 20.19
N LYS A 250 -5.00 -14.65 20.45
CA LYS A 250 -4.66 -15.69 19.47
C LYS A 250 -5.63 -15.74 18.31
N PHE A 251 -6.93 -15.66 18.63
CA PHE A 251 -7.99 -15.74 17.63
C PHE A 251 -7.94 -14.57 16.64
N MET A 252 -7.77 -13.34 17.15
CA MET A 252 -7.67 -12.15 16.31
C MET A 252 -6.45 -12.17 15.41
N ALA A 253 -5.27 -12.52 15.96
CA ALA A 253 -4.07 -12.64 15.15
C ALA A 253 -4.22 -13.71 14.06
N LEU A 254 -4.70 -14.91 14.40
CA LEU A 254 -4.92 -15.96 13.43
C LEU A 254 -5.88 -15.53 12.32
N SER A 255 -7.00 -14.89 12.69
CA SER A 255 -7.97 -14.38 11.73
C SER A 255 -7.35 -13.34 10.80
N VAL A 256 -6.64 -12.33 11.32
CA VAL A 256 -6.03 -11.27 10.52
C VAL A 256 -5.00 -11.83 9.53
N PHE A 257 -4.04 -12.60 10.02
CA PHE A 257 -2.97 -13.14 9.17
C PHE A 257 -3.50 -14.18 8.17
N SER A 258 -4.50 -14.98 8.57
CA SER A 258 -5.16 -15.93 7.65
C SER A 258 -5.94 -15.21 6.56
N THR A 259 -6.73 -14.18 6.88
CA THR A 259 -7.47 -13.40 5.89
C THR A 259 -6.51 -12.71 4.91
N ILE A 260 -5.42 -12.12 5.39
CA ILE A 260 -4.40 -11.50 4.52
C ILE A 260 -3.75 -12.56 3.62
N GLY A 261 -3.41 -13.73 4.17
CA GLY A 261 -2.81 -14.83 3.40
C GLY A 261 -3.75 -15.37 2.31
N VAL A 262 -5.03 -15.59 2.64
CA VAL A 262 -6.04 -16.04 1.68
C VAL A 262 -6.26 -14.98 0.59
N ALA A 263 -6.40 -13.71 0.96
CA ALA A 263 -6.55 -12.61 0.01
C ALA A 263 -5.35 -12.53 -0.95
N PHE A 264 -4.13 -12.68 -0.42
CA PHE A 264 -2.92 -12.70 -1.23
C PHE A 264 -2.85 -13.91 -2.17
N CYS A 265 -3.16 -15.12 -1.70
CA CYS A 265 -3.21 -16.30 -2.56
C CYS A 265 -4.27 -16.16 -3.66
N ALA A 266 -5.46 -15.66 -3.33
CA ALA A 266 -6.51 -15.40 -4.31
C ALA A 266 -6.06 -14.36 -5.34
N ALA A 267 -5.39 -13.30 -4.90
CA ALA A 267 -4.84 -12.27 -5.78
C ALA A 267 -3.73 -12.81 -6.68
N LEU A 268 -2.81 -13.65 -6.16
CA LEU A 268 -1.81 -14.30 -6.98
C LEU A 268 -2.46 -15.18 -8.04
N ILE A 269 -3.44 -16.00 -7.66
CA ILE A 269 -4.19 -16.84 -8.59
C ILE A 269 -4.83 -15.97 -9.68
N ALA A 270 -5.54 -14.91 -9.32
CA ALA A 270 -6.17 -13.99 -10.27
C ALA A 270 -5.16 -13.34 -11.22
N ASN A 271 -4.03 -12.84 -10.70
CA ASN A 271 -2.96 -12.24 -11.51
C ASN A 271 -2.31 -13.28 -12.44
N PHE A 272 -2.05 -14.51 -11.97
CA PHE A 272 -1.52 -15.58 -12.81
C PHE A 272 -2.51 -15.98 -13.91
N LEU A 273 -3.80 -16.10 -13.61
CA LEU A 273 -4.83 -16.42 -14.60
C LEU A 273 -4.98 -15.34 -15.67
N SER A 274 -4.81 -14.06 -15.29
CA SER A 274 -4.81 -12.94 -16.23
C SER A 274 -3.64 -12.97 -17.21
N VAL A 275 -2.51 -13.61 -16.84
CA VAL A 275 -1.33 -13.74 -17.70
C VAL A 275 -1.45 -14.92 -18.69
N PHE A 276 -2.22 -15.97 -18.36
CA PHE A 276 -2.40 -17.11 -19.25
C PHE A 276 -3.49 -16.83 -20.30
N ASN A 277 -3.08 -16.87 -21.58
CA ASN A 277 -3.92 -16.59 -22.75
C ASN A 277 -5.21 -17.43 -22.82
N SER A 278 -5.24 -18.64 -22.23
CA SER A 278 -6.41 -19.52 -22.23
C SER A 278 -7.46 -19.19 -21.15
N THR A 279 -7.12 -18.37 -20.14
CA THR A 279 -8.01 -17.99 -19.03
C THR A 279 -8.21 -16.49 -18.87
N CYS A 280 -7.56 -15.68 -19.71
CA CYS A 280 -7.66 -14.22 -19.71
C CYS A 280 -9.11 -13.71 -19.87
N CYS A 281 -9.98 -14.49 -20.52
CA CYS A 281 -11.38 -14.15 -20.73
C CYS A 281 -12.30 -14.42 -19.51
N LEU A 282 -11.83 -15.04 -18.42
CA LEU A 282 -12.66 -15.28 -17.24
C LEU A 282 -12.96 -13.95 -16.51
N ARG A 283 -14.24 -13.70 -16.18
CA ARG A 283 -14.66 -12.51 -15.39
C ARG A 283 -13.94 -12.37 -14.05
N PHE A 284 -13.55 -13.50 -13.43
CA PHE A 284 -12.79 -13.50 -12.17
C PHE A 284 -11.34 -13.01 -12.34
N ALA A 285 -10.78 -13.13 -13.54
CA ALA A 285 -9.43 -12.69 -13.88
C ALA A 285 -9.39 -11.26 -14.46
N GLY A 286 -10.53 -10.56 -14.54
CA GLY A 286 -10.61 -9.25 -15.17
C GLY A 286 -10.98 -9.27 -16.66
N GLY A 287 -11.37 -10.42 -17.23
CA GLY A 287 -11.73 -10.56 -18.64
C GLY A 287 -13.20 -10.28 -18.98
N ALA A 288 -13.48 -10.02 -20.26
CA ALA A 288 -14.81 -9.71 -20.80
C ALA A 288 -15.85 -10.85 -20.71
N GLY A 289 -15.43 -12.05 -20.31
CA GLY A 289 -16.15 -13.30 -20.55
C GLY A 289 -15.72 -13.91 -21.88
N CYS A 290 -15.57 -15.24 -21.92
CA CYS A 290 -15.54 -15.98 -23.18
C CYS A 290 -16.94 -16.04 -23.78
#